data_AF-A0A935P2F1-F1
#
_entry.id   AF-A0A935P2F1-F1
#
_cell.length_a   1.000
_cell.length_b   1.000
_cell.length_c   1.000
_cell.angle_alpha   90.00
_cell.angle_beta   90.00
_cell.angle_gamma   90.00
#
_symmetry.space_group_name_H-M   'P 1'
#
loop_
_entity.id
_entity.type
_entity.pdbx_description
1 polymer ?
#
loop_
_entity_poly.entity_id
_entity_poly.type
_entity_poly.pdbx_seq_one_letter_code
_entity_poly.pdbx_strand_id
1 'polypeptide(L)'
;MRAEPRSRALFVFVGKRGHTMKVLTWDGTGTIVIHKKLDAGRFELPRATEPGEQHLLVSAAVFDVIHRGVALTPRTTPRRYH
;
A
#
# COMPACT_ATOMS: atom_id res chain seq x y z
N MET A 1 -10.14 -7.47 -11.92
CA MET A 1 -9.03 -6.62 -12.41
C MET A 1 -9.37 -6.14 -13.81
N ARG A 2 -9.68 -4.86 -14.01
CA ARG A 2 -9.90 -4.24 -15.35
C ARG A 2 -8.79 -3.22 -15.68
N ALA A 3 -7.59 -3.43 -15.13
CA ALA A 3 -6.40 -2.68 -15.52
C ALA A 3 -5.59 -3.57 -16.46
N GLU A 4 -5.26 -3.05 -17.64
CA GLU A 4 -4.42 -3.72 -18.63
C GLU A 4 -3.08 -4.12 -17.96
N PRO A 5 -2.68 -5.41 -17.95
CA PRO A 5 -1.44 -5.86 -17.32
C PRO A 5 -0.18 -5.20 -17.89
N ARG A 6 -0.27 -4.63 -19.10
CA ARG A 6 0.81 -3.89 -19.79
C ARG A 6 0.70 -2.38 -19.66
N SER A 7 -0.26 -1.86 -18.90
CA SER A 7 -0.27 -0.45 -18.54
C SER A 7 0.91 -0.15 -17.61
N ARG A 8 1.48 1.06 -17.70
CA ARG A 8 2.47 1.58 -16.73
C ARG A 8 1.86 1.87 -15.35
N ALA A 9 0.80 1.14 -14.98
CA ALA A 9 0.19 1.23 -13.68
C ALA A 9 1.12 0.65 -12.61
N LEU A 10 0.98 1.18 -11.39
CA LEU A 10 1.62 0.63 -10.20
C LEU A 10 0.60 -0.21 -9.46
N PHE A 11 0.86 -1.51 -9.32
CA PHE A 11 0.08 -2.38 -8.46
C PHE A 11 0.80 -2.53 -7.13
N VAL A 12 0.18 -2.05 -6.05
CA VAL A 12 0.76 -2.03 -4.71
C VAL A 12 0.10 -3.08 -3.84
N PHE A 13 0.92 -3.95 -3.24
CA PHE A 13 0.48 -5.00 -2.35
C PHE A 13 1.18 -4.84 -1.01
N VAL A 14 0.43 -4.80 0.08
CA VAL A 14 0.97 -4.83 1.44
C VAL A 14 0.77 -6.23 2.01
N GLY A 15 1.83 -6.82 2.55
CA GLY A 15 1.76 -8.14 3.16
C GLY A 15 0.77 -8.15 4.33
N LYS A 16 0.16 -9.30 4.64
CA LYS A 16 -0.88 -9.43 5.69
C LYS A 16 -0.48 -8.85 7.05
N ARG A 17 0.81 -8.89 7.40
CA ARG A 17 1.36 -8.33 8.65
C ARG A 17 1.73 -6.84 8.56
N GLY A 18 1.66 -6.22 7.39
CA GLY A 18 1.96 -4.81 7.16
C GLY A 18 3.44 -4.44 7.12
N HIS A 19 4.38 -5.38 7.32
CA HIS A 19 5.82 -5.04 7.38
C HIS A 19 6.50 -4.92 6.02
N THR A 20 5.89 -5.47 4.98
CA THR A 20 6.44 -5.51 3.63
C THR A 20 5.43 -4.99 2.62
N MET A 21 5.94 -4.34 1.58
CA MET A 21 5.20 -3.85 0.44
C MET A 21 5.87 -4.33 -0.84
N LYS A 22 5.07 -4.78 -1.80
CA LYS A 22 5.50 -5.10 -3.16
C LYS A 22 4.84 -4.14 -4.13
N VAL A 23 5.62 -3.53 -5.02
CA VAL A 23 5.12 -2.74 -6.14
C VAL A 23 5.46 -3.47 -7.43
N LEU A 24 4.45 -3.73 -8.25
CA LEU A 24 4.56 -4.39 -9.53
C LEU A 24 4.21 -3.39 -10.64
N THR A 25 5.05 -3.30 -11.66
CA THR A 25 4.81 -2.46 -12.84
C THR A 25 5.47 -3.03 -14.10
N TRP A 26 5.05 -2.56 -15.28
CA TRP A 26 5.60 -2.92 -16.58
C TRP A 26 6.15 -1.66 -17.26
N ASP A 27 7.41 -1.67 -17.68
CA ASP A 27 8.04 -0.48 -18.28
C ASP A 27 7.87 -0.39 -19.81
N GLY A 28 7.41 -1.47 -20.44
CA GLY A 28 7.34 -1.66 -21.89
C GLY A 28 8.14 -2.87 -22.37
N THR A 29 9.27 -3.14 -21.70
CA THR A 29 10.24 -4.18 -22.03
C THR A 29 10.24 -5.33 -21.02
N GLY A 30 9.90 -5.03 -19.77
CA GLY A 30 9.99 -5.97 -18.68
C GLY A 30 9.11 -5.62 -17.48
N THR A 31 8.92 -6.63 -16.64
CA THR A 31 8.22 -6.51 -15.36
C THR A 31 9.22 -6.06 -14.30
N ILE A 32 8.88 -5.00 -13.57
CA ILE A 32 9.65 -4.50 -12.44
C ILE A 32 8.89 -4.84 -11.15
N VAL A 33 9.60 -5.45 -10.21
CA VAL A 33 9.10 -5.73 -8.85
C VAL A 33 10.00 -5.03 -7.84
N ILE A 34 9.42 -4.11 -7.08
CA ILE A 34 10.09 -3.47 -5.96
C ILE A 34 9.57 -4.12 -4.68
N HIS A 35 10.46 -4.66 -3.86
CA HIS A 35 10.13 -5.19 -2.55
C HIS A 35 10.72 -4.27 -1.47
N LYS A 36 9.85 -3.66 -0.67
CA LYS A 36 10.22 -2.78 0.43
C LYS A 36 9.82 -3.42 1.76
N LYS A 37 10.75 -3.44 2.71
CA LYS A 37 10.50 -3.77 4.12
C LYS A 37 10.78 -2.52 4.94
N LEU A 38 9.93 -2.23 5.92
CA LEU A 38 10.22 -1.18 6.90
C LEU A 38 11.12 -1.75 8.01
N ASP A 39 12.13 -1.00 8.41
CA ASP A 39 12.96 -1.34 9.57
C ASP A 39 12.17 -1.25 10.88
N ALA A 40 11.21 -0.33 10.94
CA ALA A 40 10.27 -0.17 12.04
C ALA A 40 8.87 0.23 11.53
N GLY A 41 7.82 -0.22 12.24
CA GLY A 41 6.43 0.11 11.92
C GLY A 41 5.76 -0.84 10.92
N ARG A 42 4.66 -0.37 10.32
CA ARG A 42 3.84 -1.10 9.36
C ARG A 42 3.28 -0.14 8.32
N PHE A 43 3.20 -0.61 7.08
CA PHE A 43 2.38 -0.02 6.04
C PHE A 43 0.90 -0.09 6.44
N GLU A 44 0.20 1.02 6.24
CA GLU A 44 -1.25 1.11 6.36
C GLU A 44 -1.83 1.39 4.98
N LEU A 45 -2.83 0.61 4.58
CA LEU A 45 -3.61 0.88 3.36
C LEU A 45 -4.86 1.67 3.74
N PRO A 46 -5.36 2.55 2.85
CA PRO A 46 -6.67 3.17 3.04
C PRO A 46 -7.74 2.07 3.12
N ARG A 47 -8.76 2.32 3.93
CA ARG A 47 -9.86 1.38 4.10
C ARG A 47 -10.72 1.39 2.83
N ALA A 48 -11.13 0.20 2.40
CA ALA A 48 -12.20 0.04 1.43
C ALA A 48 -13.44 0.81 1.89
N THR A 49 -14.10 1.49 0.97
CA THR A 49 -15.33 2.23 1.30
C THR A 49 -16.53 1.30 1.23
N GLU A 50 -16.46 0.27 0.39
CA GLU A 50 -17.52 -0.72 0.20
C GLU A 50 -17.12 -2.13 0.67
N PRO A 51 -18.06 -2.90 1.23
CA PRO A 51 -17.83 -4.31 1.55
C PRO A 51 -17.45 -5.12 0.30
N GLY A 52 -16.31 -5.80 0.34
CA GLY A 52 -15.84 -6.65 -0.76
C GLY A 52 -14.96 -5.95 -1.79
N GLU A 53 -14.69 -4.65 -1.63
CA GLU A 53 -13.75 -3.93 -2.48
C GLU A 53 -12.31 -4.40 -2.22
N GLN A 54 -11.72 -5.06 -3.23
CA GLN A 54 -10.37 -5.67 -3.13
C GLN A 54 -9.25 -4.74 -3.61
N HIS A 55 -9.59 -3.63 -4.25
CA HIS A 55 -8.64 -2.72 -4.87
C HIS A 55 -9.12 -1.28 -4.74
N LEU A 56 -8.20 -0.37 -4.43
CA LEU A 56 -8.48 1.06 -4.33
C LEU A 56 -7.57 1.80 -5.31
N LEU A 57 -8.14 2.74 -6.05
CA LEU A 57 -7.35 3.73 -6.77
C LEU A 57 -6.90 4.78 -5.77
N VAL A 58 -5.58 4.95 -5.64
CA VAL A 58 -4.97 5.94 -4.76
C VAL A 58 -4.26 7.00 -5.58
N SER A 59 -4.34 8.25 -5.12
CA SER A 59 -3.57 9.34 -5.71
C SER A 59 -2.07 9.16 -5.42
N ALA A 60 -1.21 9.82 -6.20
CA ALA A 60 0.23 9.81 -5.96
C ALA A 60 0.62 10.31 -4.55
N ALA A 61 -0.11 11.29 -4.02
CA ALA A 61 0.10 11.79 -2.67
C ALA A 61 -0.22 10.73 -1.60
N VAL A 62 -1.33 10.01 -1.74
CA VAL A 62 -1.69 8.92 -0.84
C VAL A 62 -0.67 7.78 -0.94
N PHE A 63 -0.21 7.47 -2.16
CA PHE A 63 0.86 6.50 -2.36
C PHE A 63 2.16 6.88 -1.66
N ASP A 64 2.59 8.15 -1.68
CA ASP A 64 3.83 8.57 -0.98
C ASP A 64 3.73 8.34 0.54
N VAL A 65 2.58 8.65 1.13
CA VAL A 65 2.33 8.41 2.57
C VAL A 65 2.43 6.92 2.91
N ILE A 66 1.76 6.07 2.11
CA ILE A 66 1.86 4.62 2.24
C ILE A 66 3.30 4.18 2.04
N HIS A 67 3.98 4.65 0.99
CA HIS A 67 5.33 4.25 0.64
C HIS A 67 6.32 4.54 1.78
N ARG A 68 6.13 5.63 2.51
CA ARG A 68 6.94 5.98 3.69
C ARG A 68 6.62 5.16 4.94
N GLY A 69 5.48 4.46 4.97
CA GLY A 69 5.03 3.72 6.14
C GLY A 69 4.47 4.61 7.24
N VAL A 70 3.98 5.80 6.89
CA VAL A 70 3.33 6.72 7.84
C VAL A 70 1.88 6.28 8.04
N ALA A 71 1.40 6.37 9.28
CA ALA A 71 0.02 6.02 9.61
C ALA A 71 -0.96 6.93 8.85
N LEU A 72 -1.91 6.33 8.14
CA LEU A 72 -2.96 7.06 7.41
C LEU A 72 -4.07 7.53 8.36
N THR A 73 -4.24 6.83 9.48
CA THR A 73 -5.19 7.17 10.52
C THR A 73 -4.44 7.47 11.82
N PRO A 74 -4.84 8.49 12.59
CA PRO A 74 -4.28 8.71 13.92
C PRO A 74 -4.45 7.44 14.76
N ARG A 75 -3.35 6.89 15.28
CA ARG A 75 -3.41 5.77 16.21
C ARG A 75 -3.88 6.30 17.56
N THR A 76 -5.13 6.02 17.92
CA THR A 76 -5.60 6.21 19.29
C THR A 76 -4.88 5.19 20.17
N THR A 77 -3.77 5.58 20.78
CA THR A 77 -3.15 4.79 21.85
C THR A 77 -4.14 4.75 23.02
N PRO A 78 -4.61 3.57 23.47
CA PRO A 78 -5.39 3.51 24.70
C PRO A 78 -4.49 3.98 25.84
N ARG A 79 -4.88 5.07 26.50
CA ARG A 79 -4.24 5.54 27.71
C ARG A 79 -4.37 4.43 28.76
N ARG A 80 -3.27 3.73 29.04
CA ARG A 80 -3.18 2.87 30.22
C ARG A 80 -3.22 3.79 31.44
N TYR A 81 -4.33 3.77 32.15
CA TYR A 81 -4.35 4.25 33.53
C TYR A 81 -3.63 3.19 34.38
N HIS A 82 -2.63 3.65 35.14
CA HIS A 82 -1.96 2.90 36.19
C HIS A 82 -2.67 3.18 37.52
#